data_AF-K1PX06-F1
#
_entry.id   AF-K1PX06-F1
#
_cell.length_a   1.000
_cell.length_b   1.000
_cell.length_c   1.000
_cell.angle_alpha   90.00
_cell.angle_beta   90.00
_cell.angle_gamma   90.00
#
_symmetry.space_group_name_H-M   'P 1'
#
loop_
_entity.id
_entity.type
_entity.pdbx_description
1 polymer ?
#
loop_
_entity_poly.entity_id
_entity_poly.type
_entity_poly.pdbx_seq_one_letter_code
_entity_poly.pdbx_strand_id
1 'polypeptide(L)'
;MATTGLSFLSQVFLSLCITYVCIATHVHQFEVDLRHLTQSVEYKKAIRSRRDLADAACQRQESSFLQEVNSGKVKLEQKHSFGNESYYSLALAWCGNNGDLLVVITQESNGIVSPSKIFQSPNYGAKFDDVTNRLEGVPRILRHNGVFRNPHNTRKVYLVDVGDKYGSSLYVTEDGGDTFFKFALPFQLTGDITFYPRKEHEDYLLASSAILSTKTLYASFNNGRTWKKVDSYIQNYKW
;
A
#
# COMPACT_ATOMS: atom_id res chain seq x y z
N MET A 1 3.14 -30.90 55.03
CA MET A 1 2.13 -29.83 55.22
C MET A 1 2.79 -28.67 55.92
N ALA A 2 3.19 -27.64 55.17
CA ALA A 2 3.39 -26.26 55.62
C ALA A 2 3.92 -25.46 54.41
N THR A 3 3.02 -24.66 53.87
CA THR A 3 3.11 -23.79 52.70
C THR A 3 4.04 -22.61 52.96
N THR A 4 5.06 -22.42 52.12
CA THR A 4 5.88 -21.21 52.09
C THR A 4 5.11 -20.11 51.38
N GLY A 5 4.54 -19.17 52.15
CA GLY A 5 3.90 -17.97 51.61
C GLY A 5 4.93 -17.01 51.03
N LEU A 6 4.74 -16.60 49.77
CA LEU A 6 5.48 -15.50 49.15
C LEU A 6 5.27 -14.22 49.97
N SER A 7 6.36 -13.49 50.22
CA SER A 7 6.33 -12.26 51.02
C SER A 7 5.44 -11.19 50.38
N PHE A 8 4.82 -10.36 51.21
CA PHE A 8 3.90 -9.30 50.78
C PHE A 8 4.51 -8.35 49.73
N LEU A 9 5.81 -8.08 49.84
CA LEU A 9 6.56 -7.30 48.85
C LEU A 9 6.65 -8.00 47.48
N SER A 10 6.81 -9.32 47.45
CA SER A 10 6.82 -10.10 46.20
C SER A 10 5.44 -10.09 45.53
N GLN A 11 4.35 -10.18 46.28
CA GLN A 11 2.99 -10.09 45.73
C GLN A 11 2.66 -8.69 45.18
N VAL A 12 3.11 -7.62 45.86
CA VAL A 12 2.92 -6.24 45.40
C VAL A 12 3.72 -5.97 44.13
N PHE A 13 4.97 -6.44 44.03
CA PHE A 13 5.77 -6.31 42.80
C PHE A 13 5.23 -7.17 41.65
N LEU A 14 4.74 -8.38 41.91
CA LEU A 14 4.10 -9.21 40.87
C LEU A 14 2.79 -8.58 40.39
N SER A 15 2.00 -8.01 41.29
CA SER A 15 0.75 -7.30 40.99
C SER A 15 1.00 -5.99 40.22
N LEU A 16 2.04 -5.22 40.57
CA LEU A 16 2.49 -4.03 39.84
C LEU A 16 3.06 -4.37 38.45
N CYS A 17 3.82 -5.46 38.31
CA CYS A 17 4.29 -5.94 37.00
C CYS A 17 3.13 -6.44 36.11
N ILE A 18 2.14 -7.13 36.69
CA ILE A 18 0.96 -7.60 35.93
C ILE A 18 0.06 -6.41 35.52
N THR A 19 -0.10 -5.41 36.39
CA THR A 19 -0.88 -4.20 36.04
C THR A 19 -0.17 -3.29 35.03
N TYR A 20 1.17 -3.23 35.01
CA TYR A 20 1.92 -2.45 34.00
C TYR A 20 2.04 -3.16 32.64
N VAL A 21 1.97 -4.51 32.60
CA VAL A 21 1.91 -5.27 31.33
C VAL A 21 0.49 -5.25 30.72
N CYS A 22 -0.53 -4.88 31.50
CA CYS A 22 -1.90 -4.67 31.01
C CYS A 22 -2.21 -3.21 30.66
N ILE A 23 -1.21 -2.42 30.23
CA ILE A 23 -1.49 -1.17 29.52
C ILE A 23 -2.11 -1.56 28.17
N ALA A 24 -3.44 -1.42 28.14
CA ALA A 24 -4.33 -1.43 26.99
C ALA A 24 -3.60 -1.35 25.65
N THR A 25 -3.32 -2.53 25.07
CA THR A 25 -3.23 -2.58 23.62
C THR A 25 -4.65 -2.34 23.14
N HIS A 26 -4.94 -1.11 22.71
CA HIS A 26 -6.13 -0.82 21.90
C HIS A 26 -5.96 -1.52 20.55
N VAL A 27 -5.94 -2.85 20.55
CA VAL A 27 -6.15 -3.64 19.36
C VAL A 27 -7.65 -3.62 19.16
N HIS A 28 -8.11 -2.75 18.26
CA HIS A 28 -9.44 -2.91 17.69
C HIS A 28 -9.43 -4.24 16.94
N GLN A 29 -9.93 -5.29 17.59
CA GLN A 29 -10.14 -6.59 16.99
C GLN A 29 -11.49 -6.56 16.29
N PHE A 30 -11.46 -6.58 14.95
CA PHE A 30 -12.65 -6.67 14.13
C PHE A 30 -12.92 -8.14 13.86
N GLU A 31 -13.75 -8.75 14.70
CA GLU A 31 -14.22 -10.12 14.44
C GLU A 31 -15.38 -10.09 13.46
N VAL A 32 -15.24 -10.85 12.37
CA VAL A 32 -16.25 -10.92 11.32
C VAL A 32 -17.18 -12.10 11.62
N ASP A 33 -18.37 -11.84 12.15
CA ASP A 33 -19.40 -12.86 12.36
C ASP A 33 -20.06 -13.27 11.03
N LEU A 34 -19.97 -14.56 10.71
CA LEU A 34 -20.59 -15.20 9.55
C LEU A 34 -22.09 -14.91 9.42
N ARG A 35 -22.83 -14.81 10.53
CA ARG A 35 -24.29 -14.54 10.52
C ARG A 35 -24.59 -13.13 10.03
N HIS A 36 -23.77 -12.17 10.47
CA HIS A 36 -23.87 -10.79 10.05
C HIS A 36 -23.38 -10.59 8.61
N LEU A 37 -22.47 -11.42 8.12
CA LEU A 37 -22.00 -11.36 6.74
C LEU A 37 -23.12 -11.66 5.74
N THR A 38 -23.85 -12.75 5.93
CA THR A 38 -24.96 -13.14 5.04
C THR A 38 -26.06 -12.08 5.03
N GLN A 39 -26.39 -11.53 6.22
CA GLN A 39 -27.34 -10.41 6.33
C GLN A 39 -26.84 -9.14 5.61
N SER A 40 -25.54 -8.83 5.69
CA SER A 40 -24.95 -7.68 5.02
C SER A 40 -24.96 -7.79 3.49
N VAL A 41 -24.77 -9.01 2.96
CA VAL A 41 -24.83 -9.27 1.52
C VAL A 41 -26.27 -9.12 1.01
N GLU A 42 -27.24 -9.69 1.71
CA GLU A 42 -28.66 -9.55 1.38
C GLU A 42 -29.13 -8.08 1.48
N TYR A 43 -28.71 -7.34 2.52
CA TYR A 43 -28.99 -5.92 2.63
C TYR A 43 -28.39 -5.12 1.46
N LYS A 44 -27.15 -5.42 1.05
CA LYS A 44 -26.53 -4.76 -0.11
C LYS A 44 -27.21 -5.10 -1.43
N LYS A 45 -27.79 -6.29 -1.60
CA LYS A 45 -28.61 -6.61 -2.80
C LYS A 45 -29.80 -5.66 -2.95
N ALA A 46 -30.43 -5.25 -1.84
CA ALA A 46 -31.58 -4.36 -1.86
C ALA A 46 -31.28 -2.91 -2.30
N ILE A 47 -30.00 -2.49 -2.26
CA ILE A 47 -29.57 -1.09 -2.50
C ILE A 47 -28.67 -0.98 -3.76
N ARG A 48 -28.65 -2.01 -4.63
CA ARG A 48 -27.75 -2.00 -5.78
C ARG A 48 -28.15 -0.99 -6.84
N SER A 49 -27.13 -0.41 -7.48
CA SER A 49 -27.34 0.36 -8.68
C SER A 49 -27.77 -0.56 -9.83
N ARG A 50 -28.55 -0.04 -10.79
CA ARG A 50 -28.90 -0.80 -12.00
C ARG A 50 -27.67 -1.32 -12.77
N ARG A 51 -26.53 -0.63 -12.66
CA ARG A 51 -25.28 -1.01 -13.32
C ARG A 51 -24.71 -2.30 -12.73
N ASP A 52 -24.70 -2.41 -11.40
CA ASP A 52 -24.19 -3.59 -10.71
C ASP A 52 -25.11 -4.80 -10.92
N LEU A 53 -26.43 -4.56 -11.03
CA LEU A 53 -27.41 -5.60 -11.33
C LEU A 53 -27.33 -6.11 -12.78
N ALA A 54 -26.74 -5.36 -13.71
CA ALA A 54 -26.59 -5.77 -15.10
C ALA A 54 -25.25 -6.45 -15.39
N ASP A 55 -24.29 -6.41 -14.46
CA ASP A 55 -22.95 -6.98 -14.62
C ASP A 55 -22.94 -8.48 -14.29
N ALA A 56 -22.95 -9.31 -15.34
CA ALA A 56 -22.92 -10.77 -15.21
C ALA A 56 -21.61 -11.31 -14.59
N ALA A 57 -20.49 -10.57 -14.65
CA ALA A 57 -19.27 -10.96 -13.95
C ALA A 57 -19.42 -10.72 -12.45
N CYS A 58 -19.95 -9.56 -12.05
CA CYS A 58 -20.23 -9.24 -10.66
C CYS A 58 -21.19 -10.25 -10.01
N GLN A 59 -22.29 -10.59 -10.68
CA GLN A 59 -23.26 -11.58 -10.18
C GLN A 59 -22.65 -12.98 -9.98
N ARG A 60 -21.80 -13.42 -10.92
CA ARG A 60 -21.12 -14.72 -10.84
C ARG A 60 -20.12 -14.76 -9.69
N GLN A 61 -19.31 -13.71 -9.54
CA GLN A 61 -18.32 -13.60 -8.45
C GLN A 61 -19.00 -13.61 -7.09
N GLU A 62 -20.10 -12.88 -6.93
CA GLU A 62 -20.88 -12.88 -5.69
C GLU A 62 -21.46 -14.26 -5.38
N SER A 63 -22.06 -14.92 -6.38
CA SER A 63 -22.68 -16.23 -6.17
C SER A 63 -21.63 -17.27 -5.76
N SER A 64 -20.44 -17.23 -6.38
CA SER A 64 -19.29 -18.06 -5.98
C SER A 64 -18.89 -17.77 -4.53
N PHE A 65 -18.71 -16.49 -4.18
CA PHE A 65 -18.33 -16.08 -2.83
C PHE A 65 -19.34 -16.57 -1.78
N LEU A 66 -20.64 -16.36 -2.00
CA LEU A 66 -21.70 -16.79 -1.08
C LEU A 66 -21.73 -18.32 -0.93
N GLN A 67 -21.54 -19.07 -2.02
CA GLN A 67 -21.46 -20.52 -1.96
C GLN A 67 -20.28 -20.99 -1.10
N GLU A 68 -19.11 -20.37 -1.28
CA GLU A 68 -17.91 -20.69 -0.53
C GLU A 68 -18.06 -20.35 0.96
N VAL A 69 -18.63 -19.17 1.29
CA VAL A 69 -18.91 -18.76 2.68
C VAL A 69 -19.90 -19.72 3.34
N ASN A 70 -21.02 -20.04 2.68
CA ASN A 70 -22.03 -20.95 3.21
C ASN A 70 -21.51 -22.39 3.38
N SER A 71 -20.52 -22.79 2.58
CA SER A 71 -19.87 -24.09 2.73
C SER A 71 -18.94 -24.20 3.95
N GLY A 72 -18.68 -23.08 4.64
CA GLY A 72 -17.77 -23.03 5.79
C GLY A 72 -16.30 -23.27 5.44
N LYS A 73 -15.96 -23.32 4.15
CA LYS A 73 -14.60 -23.57 3.67
C LYS A 73 -13.72 -22.32 3.61
N VAL A 74 -14.31 -21.14 3.78
CA VAL A 74 -13.61 -19.85 3.67
C VAL A 74 -13.21 -19.33 5.04
N LYS A 75 -11.91 -19.06 5.21
CA LYS A 75 -11.43 -18.19 6.28
C LYS A 75 -11.69 -16.73 5.88
N LEU A 76 -12.70 -16.12 6.48
CA LEU A 76 -13.06 -14.71 6.26
C LEU A 76 -12.00 -13.75 6.78
N GLU A 77 -11.26 -14.15 7.81
CA GLU A 77 -10.17 -13.37 8.37
C GLU A 77 -8.86 -14.15 8.24
N GLN A 78 -7.85 -13.49 7.71
CA GLN A 78 -6.48 -13.95 7.71
C GLN A 78 -5.60 -12.81 8.20
N LYS A 79 -4.72 -13.14 9.14
CA LYS A 79 -3.84 -12.18 9.79
C LYS A 79 -2.41 -12.44 9.38
N HIS A 80 -1.77 -11.42 8.83
CA HIS A 80 -0.33 -11.38 8.64
C HIS A 80 0.27 -10.33 9.60
N SER A 81 1.38 -10.69 10.23
CA SER A 81 2.12 -9.79 11.11
C SER A 81 3.49 -9.52 10.52
N PHE A 82 3.78 -8.26 10.21
CA PHE A 82 5.13 -7.82 9.83
C PHE A 82 6.01 -7.80 11.08
N GLY A 83 6.73 -8.88 11.33
CA GLY A 83 7.57 -9.06 12.51
C GLY A 83 8.80 -8.15 12.49
N ASN A 84 9.25 -7.72 13.68
CA ASN A 84 10.41 -6.84 13.87
C ASN A 84 10.35 -5.54 13.05
N GLU A 85 9.13 -5.05 12.81
CA GLU A 85 8.92 -3.82 12.06
C GLU A 85 8.69 -2.65 13.01
N SER A 86 9.55 -1.64 12.90
CA SER A 86 9.53 -0.42 13.73
C SER A 86 9.17 0.83 12.93
N TYR A 87 8.94 0.66 11.63
CA TYR A 87 8.54 1.73 10.71
C TYR A 87 7.05 2.06 10.88
N TYR A 88 6.72 3.35 10.90
CA TYR A 88 5.38 3.85 11.27
C TYR A 88 4.48 4.20 10.09
N SER A 89 4.94 4.01 8.85
CA SER A 89 4.16 4.32 7.65
C SER A 89 4.07 3.16 6.70
N LEU A 90 2.87 2.92 6.19
CA LEU A 90 2.55 1.86 5.25
C LEU A 90 1.70 2.43 4.13
N ALA A 91 2.10 2.15 2.89
CA ALA A 91 1.31 2.38 1.70
C ALA A 91 0.95 1.02 1.06
N LEU A 92 -0.28 0.89 0.58
CA LEU A 92 -0.78 -0.31 -0.06
C LEU A 92 -1.27 0.02 -1.47
N ALA A 93 -0.88 -0.81 -2.43
CA ALA A 93 -1.28 -0.71 -3.82
C ALA A 93 -1.73 -2.07 -4.34
N TRP A 94 -2.95 -2.16 -4.86
CA TRP A 94 -3.33 -3.27 -5.75
C TRP A 94 -2.46 -3.20 -7.00
N CYS A 95 -1.78 -4.32 -7.30
CA CYS A 95 -0.79 -4.42 -8.37
C CYS A 95 -1.11 -5.54 -9.37
N GLY A 96 -2.38 -5.96 -9.47
CA GLY A 96 -2.81 -7.01 -10.39
C GLY A 96 -4.30 -7.27 -10.32
N ASN A 97 -4.74 -8.30 -11.04
CA ASN A 97 -6.17 -8.61 -11.18
C ASN A 97 -6.64 -9.75 -10.26
N ASN A 98 -5.71 -10.52 -9.69
CA ASN A 98 -6.01 -11.73 -8.92
C ASN A 98 -5.74 -11.55 -7.43
N GLY A 99 -5.91 -10.33 -6.93
CA GLY A 99 -5.66 -10.01 -5.54
C GLY A 99 -4.20 -9.67 -5.23
N ASP A 100 -3.40 -9.38 -6.25
CA ASP A 100 -2.01 -9.00 -6.08
C ASP A 100 -1.91 -7.64 -5.40
N LEU A 101 -1.15 -7.60 -4.31
CA LEU A 101 -0.92 -6.43 -3.48
C LEU A 101 0.56 -6.15 -3.33
N LEU A 102 0.93 -4.88 -3.43
CA LEU A 102 2.22 -4.36 -3.02
C LEU A 102 2.03 -3.54 -1.75
N VAL A 103 2.82 -3.86 -0.73
CA VAL A 103 2.88 -3.12 0.52
C VAL A 103 4.26 -2.51 0.65
N VAL A 104 4.30 -1.19 0.82
CA VAL A 104 5.53 -0.43 0.97
C VAL A 104 5.56 0.15 2.37
N ILE A 105 6.52 -0.30 3.17
CA ILE A 105 6.74 0.17 4.52
C ILE A 105 7.88 1.18 4.48
N THR A 106 7.59 2.40 4.91
CA THR A 106 8.54 3.52 4.89
C THR A 106 8.77 4.08 6.28
N GLN A 107 9.96 4.64 6.47
CA GLN A 107 10.31 5.40 7.67
C GLN A 107 10.92 6.72 7.25
N GLU A 108 10.34 7.80 7.76
CA GLU A 108 10.84 9.15 7.57
C GLU A 108 10.79 9.86 8.92
N SER A 109 11.93 10.42 9.35
CA SER A 109 12.03 11.20 10.58
C SER A 109 12.93 12.42 10.36
N ASN A 110 12.46 13.60 10.78
CA ASN A 110 13.19 14.87 10.65
C ASN A 110 13.72 15.13 9.22
N GLY A 111 12.95 14.75 8.18
CA GLY A 111 13.33 14.90 6.78
C GLY A 111 14.35 13.87 6.26
N ILE A 112 14.74 12.89 7.09
CA ILE A 112 15.59 11.78 6.69
C ILE A 112 14.70 10.58 6.35
N VAL A 113 14.79 10.13 5.09
CA VAL A 113 14.11 8.93 4.60
C VAL A 113 15.05 7.74 4.78
N SER A 114 14.65 6.79 5.62
CA SER A 114 15.35 5.53 5.84
C SER A 114 15.05 4.52 4.72
N PRO A 115 15.87 3.46 4.58
CA PRO A 115 15.55 2.33 3.71
C PRO A 115 14.13 1.81 3.93
N SER A 116 13.41 1.58 2.85
CA SER A 116 12.04 1.05 2.84
C SER A 116 12.06 -0.45 2.62
N LYS A 117 10.99 -1.12 3.06
CA LYS A 117 10.73 -2.53 2.73
C LYS A 117 9.53 -2.64 1.82
N ILE A 118 9.62 -3.54 0.85
CA ILE A 118 8.58 -3.81 -0.12
C ILE A 118 8.17 -5.26 0.03
N PHE A 119 6.88 -5.48 0.27
CA PHE A 119 6.28 -6.80 0.37
C PHE A 119 5.25 -6.98 -0.74
N GLN A 120 5.19 -8.19 -1.31
CA GLN A 120 4.19 -8.57 -2.30
C GLN A 120 3.30 -9.67 -1.73
N SER A 121 2.00 -9.57 -1.98
CA SER A 121 1.05 -10.65 -1.72
C SER A 121 0.35 -11.04 -3.01
N PRO A 122 0.40 -12.31 -3.43
CA PRO A 122 -0.29 -12.80 -4.62
C PRO A 122 -1.72 -13.29 -4.32
N ASN A 123 -2.22 -13.07 -3.10
CA ASN A 123 -3.40 -13.75 -2.58
C ASN A 123 -4.25 -12.88 -1.64
N TYR A 124 -4.55 -11.65 -2.07
CA TYR A 124 -5.44 -10.73 -1.35
C TYR A 124 -4.97 -10.37 0.06
N GLY A 125 -3.65 -10.45 0.31
CA GLY A 125 -3.06 -10.12 1.61
C GLY A 125 -2.99 -11.28 2.61
N ALA A 126 -3.34 -12.50 2.19
CA ALA A 126 -3.24 -13.69 3.04
C ALA A 126 -1.79 -14.02 3.42
N LYS A 127 -0.86 -13.88 2.47
CA LYS A 127 0.58 -14.07 2.66
C LYS A 127 1.34 -12.92 2.01
N PHE A 128 2.40 -12.47 2.66
CA PHE A 128 3.34 -11.50 2.12
C PHE A 128 4.74 -12.11 2.03
N ASP A 129 5.41 -11.86 0.92
CA ASP A 129 6.82 -12.17 0.70
C ASP A 129 7.61 -10.84 0.63
N ASP A 130 8.77 -10.78 1.28
CA ASP A 130 9.68 -9.63 1.16
C ASP A 130 10.35 -9.67 -0.21
N VAL A 131 10.09 -8.63 -1.02
CA VAL A 131 10.57 -8.49 -2.39
C VAL A 131 11.50 -7.27 -2.54
N THR A 132 11.97 -6.70 -1.44
CA THR A 132 12.84 -5.52 -1.43
C THR A 132 14.09 -5.74 -2.29
N ASN A 133 14.62 -6.97 -2.30
CA ASN A 133 15.79 -7.37 -3.09
C ASN A 133 15.57 -7.40 -4.61
N ARG A 134 14.31 -7.31 -5.08
CA ARG A 134 14.00 -7.20 -6.52
C ARG A 134 14.23 -5.78 -7.05
N LEU A 135 14.32 -4.79 -6.16
CA LEU A 135 14.61 -3.41 -6.51
C LEU A 135 16.13 -3.19 -6.55
N GLU A 136 16.59 -2.43 -7.54
CA GLU A 136 18.01 -2.11 -7.67
C GLU A 136 18.48 -1.12 -6.58
N GLY A 137 19.39 -1.58 -5.72
CA GLY A 137 20.00 -0.76 -4.66
C GLY A 137 19.20 -0.80 -3.35
N VAL A 138 19.29 0.28 -2.57
CA VAL A 138 18.58 0.40 -1.29
C VAL A 138 17.43 1.39 -1.46
N PRO A 139 16.18 0.94 -1.60
CA PRO A 139 15.06 1.82 -1.86
C PRO A 139 14.76 2.71 -0.66
N ARG A 140 14.54 4.00 -0.90
CA ARG A 140 14.16 5.02 0.10
C ARG A 140 12.92 5.73 -0.41
N ILE A 141 11.78 5.07 -0.25
CA ILE A 141 10.50 5.51 -0.81
C ILE A 141 9.92 6.61 0.08
N LEU A 142 9.44 7.68 -0.55
CA LEU A 142 8.82 8.80 0.17
C LEU A 142 7.57 8.34 0.94
N ARG A 143 7.39 8.83 2.16
CA ARG A 143 6.18 8.54 2.96
C ARG A 143 4.92 9.04 2.28
N HIS A 144 4.97 10.27 1.80
CA HIS A 144 3.88 10.90 1.06
C HIS A 144 4.22 10.85 -0.42
N ASN A 145 3.24 10.46 -1.24
CA ASN A 145 3.40 10.45 -2.69
C ASN A 145 4.56 9.56 -3.17
N GLY A 146 4.84 8.50 -2.41
CA GLY A 146 5.87 7.52 -2.74
C GLY A 146 5.36 6.35 -3.57
N VAL A 147 4.05 6.12 -3.63
CA VAL A 147 3.45 4.96 -4.31
C VAL A 147 2.31 5.43 -5.20
N PHE A 148 2.42 5.18 -6.51
CA PHE A 148 1.39 5.50 -7.50
C PHE A 148 0.97 4.27 -8.27
N ARG A 149 -0.29 4.25 -8.72
CA ARG A 149 -0.87 3.19 -9.53
C ARG A 149 -1.35 3.77 -10.85
N ASN A 150 -1.07 3.07 -11.94
CA ASN A 150 -1.64 3.45 -13.22
C ASN A 150 -3.16 3.20 -13.19
N PRO A 151 -4.00 4.20 -13.56
CA PRO A 151 -5.45 4.04 -13.52
C PRO A 151 -6.00 3.10 -14.61
N HIS A 152 -5.22 2.84 -15.67
CA HIS A 152 -5.65 2.00 -16.80
C HIS A 152 -5.10 0.58 -16.75
N ASN A 153 -4.00 0.38 -16.02
CA ASN A 153 -3.32 -0.89 -15.91
C ASN A 153 -2.86 -1.14 -14.46
N THR A 154 -3.63 -1.95 -13.73
CA THR A 154 -3.37 -2.26 -12.32
C THR A 154 -2.01 -2.91 -12.07
N ARG A 155 -1.39 -3.55 -13.07
CA ARG A 155 -0.05 -4.15 -12.95
C ARG A 155 1.09 -3.12 -12.99
N LYS A 156 0.79 -1.89 -13.42
CA LYS A 156 1.76 -0.79 -13.46
C LYS A 156 1.74 0.01 -12.16
N VAL A 157 2.80 -0.12 -11.37
CA VAL A 157 3.00 0.58 -10.09
C VAL A 157 4.34 1.31 -10.11
N TYR A 158 4.34 2.51 -9.53
CA TYR A 158 5.49 3.42 -9.51
C TYR A 158 5.84 3.75 -8.08
N LEU A 159 7.11 3.57 -7.72
CA LEU A 159 7.64 3.89 -6.40
C LEU A 159 8.65 5.04 -6.54
N VAL A 160 8.38 6.16 -5.87
CA VAL A 160 9.27 7.32 -5.89
C VAL A 160 10.31 7.17 -4.79
N ASP A 161 11.54 6.94 -5.22
CA ASP A 161 12.72 6.98 -4.38
C ASP A 161 13.18 8.44 -4.23
N VAL A 162 13.53 8.84 -3.01
CA VAL A 162 14.05 10.19 -2.72
C VAL A 162 15.26 10.53 -3.62
N GLY A 163 16.01 9.53 -4.06
CA GLY A 163 17.16 9.67 -4.93
C GLY A 163 18.35 10.27 -4.21
N ASP A 164 19.08 11.14 -4.91
CA ASP A 164 20.25 11.84 -4.36
C ASP A 164 20.18 13.34 -4.68
N LYS A 165 21.30 14.05 -4.56
CA LYS A 165 21.36 15.50 -4.81
C LYS A 165 21.08 15.89 -6.27
N TYR A 166 21.10 14.94 -7.21
CA TYR A 166 20.88 15.18 -8.63
C TYR A 166 19.42 14.99 -9.05
N GLY A 167 18.61 14.33 -8.22
CA GLY A 167 17.18 14.14 -8.44
C GLY A 167 16.65 12.88 -7.80
N SER A 168 15.33 12.71 -7.89
CA SER A 168 14.65 11.51 -7.46
C SER A 168 14.94 10.32 -8.39
N SER A 169 14.59 9.12 -7.96
CA SER A 169 14.52 7.96 -8.86
C SER A 169 13.12 7.35 -8.81
N LEU A 170 12.77 6.62 -9.87
CA LEU A 170 11.48 5.97 -10.00
C LEU A 170 11.71 4.48 -10.22
N TYR A 171 11.23 3.65 -9.30
CA TYR A 171 11.07 2.23 -9.57
C TYR A 171 9.72 2.01 -10.25
N VAL A 172 9.71 1.27 -11.34
CA VAL A 172 8.52 0.95 -12.11
C VAL A 172 8.42 -0.55 -12.24
N THR A 173 7.28 -1.11 -11.87
CA THR A 173 6.89 -2.46 -12.26
C THR A 173 5.80 -2.38 -13.31
N GLU A 174 5.85 -3.25 -14.32
CA GLU A 174 4.83 -3.39 -15.36
C GLU A 174 4.11 -4.73 -15.28
N ASP A 175 4.53 -5.60 -14.35
CA ASP A 175 4.06 -6.97 -14.20
C ASP A 175 3.42 -7.26 -12.85
N GLY A 176 3.25 -6.26 -11.99
CA GLY A 176 2.58 -6.39 -10.69
C GLY A 176 3.51 -6.67 -9.52
N GLY A 177 4.79 -6.31 -9.66
CA GLY A 177 5.83 -6.43 -8.63
C GLY A 177 6.74 -7.64 -8.80
N ASP A 178 6.63 -8.37 -9.91
CA ASP A 178 7.51 -9.50 -10.20
C ASP A 178 8.89 -9.00 -10.62
N THR A 179 8.94 -7.92 -11.41
CA THR A 179 10.16 -7.20 -11.76
C THR A 179 10.03 -5.69 -11.55
N PHE A 180 11.16 -5.05 -11.24
CA PHE A 180 11.25 -3.60 -11.07
C PHE A 180 12.39 -3.03 -11.91
N PHE A 181 12.11 -1.92 -12.59
CA PHE A 181 13.10 -1.13 -13.32
C PHE A 181 13.32 0.20 -12.61
N LYS A 182 14.57 0.62 -12.46
CA LYS A 182 14.91 1.91 -11.87
C LYS A 182 15.25 2.93 -12.95
N PHE A 183 14.64 4.11 -12.88
CA PHE A 183 14.93 5.23 -13.77
C PHE A 183 15.28 6.47 -12.95
N ALA A 184 16.39 7.11 -13.30
CA ALA A 184 16.78 8.39 -12.70
C ALA A 184 15.93 9.53 -13.29
N LEU A 185 15.42 10.42 -12.43
CA LEU A 185 14.71 11.61 -12.86
C LEU A 185 15.69 12.78 -12.94
N PRO A 186 15.59 13.64 -13.96
CA PRO A 186 16.46 14.82 -14.07
C PRO A 186 16.04 15.97 -13.14
N PHE A 187 15.26 15.68 -12.09
CA PHE A 187 14.71 16.64 -11.14
C PHE A 187 14.33 15.95 -9.82
N GLN A 188 14.21 16.74 -8.75
CA GLN A 188 13.58 16.26 -7.51
C GLN A 188 12.07 16.27 -7.68
N LEU A 189 11.44 15.09 -7.66
CA LEU A 189 9.99 15.01 -7.75
C LEU A 189 9.38 15.58 -6.47
N THR A 190 8.47 16.53 -6.63
CA THR A 190 7.72 17.14 -5.54
C THR A 190 6.22 17.12 -5.89
N GLY A 191 5.43 16.44 -5.08
CA GLY A 191 3.98 16.29 -5.32
C GLY A 191 3.63 14.98 -6.00
N ASP A 192 2.58 14.99 -6.81
CA ASP A 192 2.00 13.79 -7.41
C ASP A 192 2.54 13.50 -8.82
N ILE A 193 2.50 12.22 -9.19
CA ILE A 193 2.50 11.79 -10.60
C ILE A 193 1.05 11.73 -11.06
N THR A 194 0.74 12.47 -12.11
CA THR A 194 -0.59 12.46 -12.74
C THR A 194 -0.55 11.67 -14.03
N PHE A 195 -1.59 10.86 -14.26
CA PHE A 195 -1.69 9.93 -15.39
C PHE A 195 -2.63 10.46 -16.46
N TYR A 196 -2.28 10.25 -17.73
CA TYR A 196 -3.15 10.66 -18.82
C TYR A 196 -4.52 9.97 -18.71
N PRO A 197 -5.64 10.68 -18.95
CA PRO A 197 -6.97 10.16 -18.64
C PRO A 197 -7.47 9.08 -19.60
N ARG A 198 -6.83 8.88 -20.76
CA ARG A 198 -7.23 7.85 -21.73
C ARG A 198 -6.27 6.68 -21.77
N LYS A 199 -6.84 5.47 -21.93
CA LYS A 199 -6.11 4.21 -21.91
C LYS A 199 -5.09 4.08 -23.04
N GLU A 200 -5.34 4.67 -24.21
CA GLU A 200 -4.43 4.60 -25.36
C GLU A 200 -3.07 5.26 -25.09
N HIS A 201 -3.01 6.11 -24.06
CA HIS A 201 -1.81 6.81 -23.61
C HIS A 201 -1.51 6.50 -22.14
N GLU A 202 -1.74 5.27 -21.69
CA GLU A 202 -1.52 4.86 -20.29
C GLU A 202 -0.09 5.10 -19.79
N ASP A 203 0.90 5.22 -20.68
CA ASP A 203 2.32 5.47 -20.36
C ASP A 203 2.68 6.96 -20.20
N TYR A 204 1.71 7.85 -20.36
CA TYR A 204 1.95 9.29 -20.32
C TYR A 204 1.80 9.80 -18.87
N LEU A 205 2.88 10.42 -18.35
CA LEU A 205 2.98 10.91 -16.97
C LEU A 205 3.33 12.40 -16.94
N LEU A 206 2.71 13.15 -16.03
CA LEU A 206 3.06 14.53 -15.69
C LEU A 206 3.46 14.59 -14.22
N ALA A 207 4.55 15.29 -13.92
CA ALA A 207 5.03 15.49 -12.56
C ALA A 207 5.70 16.87 -12.44
N SER A 208 5.75 17.39 -11.22
CA SER A 208 6.40 18.67 -10.94
C SER A 208 7.62 18.54 -10.04
N SER A 209 8.53 19.49 -10.18
CA SER A 209 9.62 19.75 -9.25
C SER A 209 9.47 21.16 -8.68
N ALA A 210 9.61 21.31 -7.37
CA ALA A 210 9.53 22.57 -6.65
C ALA A 210 10.82 22.76 -5.85
N ILE A 211 11.80 23.40 -6.49
CA ILE A 211 13.10 23.71 -5.89
C ILE A 211 13.26 25.23 -5.90
N LEU A 212 13.64 25.80 -4.74
CA LEU A 212 14.03 27.22 -4.58
C LEU A 212 13.07 28.17 -5.31
N SER A 213 11.78 28.10 -4.94
CA SER A 213 10.66 28.91 -5.48
C SER A 213 10.34 28.76 -6.98
N THR A 214 11.03 27.89 -7.71
CA THR A 214 10.67 27.53 -9.09
C THR A 214 9.89 26.21 -9.10
N LYS A 215 8.64 26.25 -9.55
CA LYS A 215 7.87 25.04 -9.85
C LYS A 215 7.96 24.74 -11.34
N THR A 216 8.59 23.63 -11.70
CA THR A 216 8.82 23.21 -13.08
C THR A 216 8.03 21.95 -13.39
N LEU A 217 7.36 21.93 -14.53
CA LEU A 217 6.56 20.81 -15.02
C LEU A 217 7.40 19.93 -15.95
N TYR A 218 7.29 18.62 -15.76
CA TYR A 218 7.92 17.61 -16.61
C TYR A 218 6.88 16.61 -17.12
N ALA A 219 7.08 16.14 -18.35
CA ALA A 219 6.28 15.10 -18.98
C ALA A 219 7.15 13.89 -19.34
N SER A 220 6.62 12.70 -19.13
CA SER A 220 7.11 11.45 -19.69
C SER A 220 6.07 10.87 -20.64
N PHE A 221 6.53 10.33 -21.77
CA PHE A 221 5.67 9.68 -22.77
C PHE A 221 6.01 8.19 -22.94
N ASN A 222 6.82 7.65 -22.03
CA ASN A 222 7.34 6.30 -22.07
C ASN A 222 7.44 5.68 -20.67
N ASN A 223 6.35 5.81 -19.91
CA ASN A 223 6.18 5.14 -18.62
C ASN A 223 7.21 5.58 -17.55
N GLY A 224 7.64 6.84 -17.58
CA GLY A 224 8.58 7.40 -16.61
C GLY A 224 10.05 7.11 -16.90
N ARG A 225 10.37 6.42 -18.01
CA ARG A 225 11.76 6.09 -18.40
C ARG A 225 12.58 7.33 -18.73
N THR A 226 11.97 8.30 -19.42
CA THR A 226 12.59 9.59 -19.75
C THR A 226 11.61 10.72 -19.49
N TRP A 227 12.13 11.88 -19.10
CA TRP A 227 11.35 13.06 -18.77
C TRP A 227 11.83 14.27 -19.55
N LYS A 228 10.89 15.05 -20.06
CA LYS A 228 11.14 16.32 -20.75
C LYS A 228 10.54 17.46 -19.94
N LYS A 229 11.29 18.54 -19.78
CA LYS A 229 10.77 19.79 -19.23
C LYS A 229 9.69 20.33 -20.17
N VAL A 230 8.53 20.65 -19.63
CA VAL A 230 7.40 21.26 -20.36
C VAL A 230 7.43 22.77 -20.18
N ASP A 231 7.43 23.24 -18.93
CA ASP A 231 7.42 24.66 -18.59
C ASP A 231 7.94 24.92 -17.17
N SER A 232 8.28 26.16 -16.85
CA SER A 232 8.72 26.63 -15.53
C SER A 232 7.78 27.69 -14.97
N TYR A 233 7.85 27.92 -13.65
CA TYR A 233 7.00 28.86 -12.92
C TYR A 233 5.49 28.54 -13.01
N ILE A 234 5.18 27.26 -13.17
CA ILE A 234 3.79 26.80 -13.23
C ILE A 234 3.13 26.95 -11.86
N GLN A 235 1.87 27.38 -11.83
CA GLN A 235 1.07 27.38 -10.59
C GLN A 235 0.31 26.05 -10.44
N ASN A 236 -0.46 25.71 -11.46
CA ASN A 236 -1.28 24.50 -11.54
C ASN A 236 -1.08 23.81 -12.90
N TYR A 237 -1.37 22.51 -12.94
CA TYR A 237 -1.35 21.71 -14.17
C TYR A 237 -2.35 20.56 -14.08
N LYS A 238 -2.77 20.09 -15.24
CA LYS A 238 -3.60 18.89 -15.45
C LYS A 238 -3.33 18.36 -16.85
N TRP A 239 -3.73 17.12 -17.10
CA TRP A 239 -3.85 16.58 -18.45
C TRP A 239 -4.99 17.22 -19.24
#